data_AF-A0A2E3Z4I9-F1
#
_entry.id   AF-A0A2E3Z4I9-F1
#
_cell.length_a   1.000
_cell.length_b   1.000
_cell.length_c   1.000
_cell.angle_alpha   90.00
_cell.angle_beta   90.00
_cell.angle_gamma   90.00
#
_symmetry.space_group_name_H-M   'P 1'
#
loop_
_entity.id
_entity.type
_entity.pdbx_description
1 polymer ?
#
loop_
_entity_poly.entity_id
_entity_poly.type
_entity_poly.pdbx_seq_one_letter_code
_entity_poly.pdbx_strand_id
1 'polypeptide(L)' 'MGPAGKPRSVEELKEMLREAEERKVLWEQHYHSAKMNRKANAEAIRNITALRGVIKTLRWTLNMTDSNGIPIAHPLD' A
#
# COMPACT_ATOMS: atom_id res chain seq x y z
N MET A 1 -20.70 10.74 21.47
CA MET A 1 -20.06 9.82 20.52
C MET A 1 -20.34 10.34 19.12
N GLY A 2 -19.33 10.80 18.37
CA GLY A 2 -19.55 11.19 16.97
C GLY A 2 -19.99 9.96 16.17
N PRO A 3 -20.81 10.12 15.11
CA PRO A 3 -21.23 9.00 14.30
C PRO A 3 -19.96 8.36 13.72
N ALA A 4 -19.77 7.07 13.97
CA ALA A 4 -18.77 6.29 13.25
C ALA A 4 -18.98 6.54 11.75
N GLY A 5 -17.95 7.05 11.07
CA GLY A 5 -18.01 7.33 9.64
C GLY A 5 -18.50 6.10 8.88
N LYS A 6 -19.30 6.32 7.83
CA LYS A 6 -19.76 5.21 6.97
C LYS A 6 -18.56 4.33 6.56
N PRO A 7 -18.70 3.00 6.60
CA PRO A 7 -17.68 2.13 6.05
C PRO A 7 -17.47 2.45 4.57
N ARG A 8 -16.21 2.45 4.12
CA ARG A 8 -15.87 2.67 2.71
C ARG A 8 -16.49 1.58 1.83
N SER A 9 -16.93 1.96 0.64
CA SER A 9 -17.41 0.99 -0.34
C SER A 9 -16.27 0.14 -0.90
N VAL A 10 -16.62 -0.96 -1.56
CA VAL A 10 -15.65 -1.82 -2.24
C VAL A 10 -14.92 -1.06 -3.36
N GLU A 11 -15.63 -0.19 -4.06
CA GLU A 11 -15.09 0.65 -5.14
C GLU A 11 -14.07 1.65 -4.60
N GLU A 12 -14.37 2.31 -3.47
CA GLU A 12 -13.44 3.20 -2.80
C GLU A 12 -12.18 2.46 -2.36
N LEU A 13 -12.33 1.25 -1.80
CA LEU A 13 -11.18 0.43 -1.39
C LEU A 13 -10.31 -0.01 -2.57
N LYS A 14 -10.92 -0.33 -3.72
CA LYS A 14 -10.20 -0.67 -4.96
C LYS A 14 -9.43 0.54 -5.51
N GLU A 15 -10.05 1.72 -5.48
CA GLU A 15 -9.38 2.94 -5.94
C GLU A 15 -8.20 3.30 -5.04
N MET A 16 -8.39 3.21 -3.72
CA MET A 16 -7.28 3.39 -2.77
C MET A 16 -6.15 2.38 -2.97
N LEU A 17 -6.48 1.13 -3.33
CA LEU A 17 -5.47 0.12 -3.62
C LEU A 17 -4.66 0.50 -4.86
N ARG A 18 -5.33 0.92 -5.94
CA ARG A 18 -4.71 1.40 -7.17
C ARG A 18 -3.76 2.57 -6.90
N GLU A 19 -4.24 3.60 -6.19
CA GLU A 19 -3.42 4.76 -5.84
C GLU A 19 -2.20 4.40 -4.99
N ALA A 20 -2.35 3.48 -4.03
CA ALA A 20 -1.25 3.02 -3.19
C ALA A 20 -0.19 2.25 -4.00
N GLU A 21 -0.61 1.41 -4.94
CA GLU A 21 0.27 0.67 -5.85
C GLU A 21 1.02 1.63 -6.78
N GLU A 22 0.33 2.59 -7.40
CA GLU A 22 0.94 3.62 -8.25
C GLU A 22 1.97 4.45 -7.49
N ARG A 23 1.62 4.90 -6.28
CA ARG A 23 2.53 5.66 -5.43
C ARG A 23 3.75 4.85 -5.01
N LYS A 24 3.59 3.56 -4.76
CA LYS A 24 4.71 2.67 -4.44
C LYS A 24 5.67 2.58 -5.62
N VAL A 25 5.16 2.40 -6.84
CA VAL A 25 5.98 2.37 -8.06
C VAL A 25 6.75 3.68 -8.23
N LEU A 26 6.14 4.84 -7.99
CA LEU A 26 6.83 6.12 -8.04
C LEU A 26 7.99 6.18 -7.03
N TRP A 27 7.77 5.76 -5.78
CA TRP A 27 8.85 5.72 -4.78
C TRP A 27 9.95 4.72 -5.12
N GLU A 28 9.61 3.59 -5.73
CA GLU A 28 10.59 2.63 -6.26
C GLU A 28 11.41 3.27 -7.38
N GLN A 29 10.79 3.95 -8.33
CA GLN A 29 11.52 4.69 -9.38
C GLN A 29 12.42 5.78 -8.80
N HIS A 30 11.92 6.53 -7.80
CA HIS A 30 12.73 7.50 -7.08
C HIS A 30 13.95 6.84 -6.47
N TYR A 31 13.77 5.77 -5.68
CA TYR A 31 14.85 5.05 -5.02
C TYR A 31 15.93 4.53 -5.99
N HIS A 32 15.53 4.04 -7.17
CA HIS A 32 16.46 3.54 -8.18
C HIS A 32 17.10 4.64 -9.03
N SER A 33 16.74 5.91 -8.83
CA SER A 33 17.34 7.03 -9.56
C SER A 33 18.77 7.29 -9.09
N ALA A 34 19.70 7.35 -10.04
CA ALA A 34 21.14 7.54 -9.79
C ALA A 34 21.52 8.88 -9.12
N LYS A 35 20.56 9.75 -8.81
CA LYS A 35 20.76 11.12 -8.29
C LYS A 35 20.48 11.28 -6.79
N MET A 36 20.23 10.21 -6.04
CA MET A 36 19.77 10.33 -4.66
C MET A 36 20.89 10.40 -3.62
N ASN A 37 20.76 11.33 -2.67
CA ASN A 37 21.57 11.34 -1.45
C ASN A 37 20.99 10.40 -0.38
N ARG A 38 21.78 10.09 0.65
CA ARG A 38 21.42 9.14 1.72
C ARG A 38 20.07 9.45 2.40
N LYS A 39 19.76 10.74 2.62
CA LYS A 39 18.51 11.16 3.28
C LYS A 39 17.31 10.83 2.40
N ALA A 40 17.40 11.15 1.12
CA ALA A 40 16.32 10.94 0.18
C ALA A 40 16.12 9.42 -0.09
N ASN A 41 17.19 8.62 -0.10
CA ASN A 41 17.08 7.15 -0.13
C ASN A 41 16.34 6.58 1.09
N ALA A 42 16.66 7.07 2.29
CA ALA A 42 15.99 6.63 3.51
C ALA A 42 14.50 7.02 3.51
N GLU A 43 14.15 8.17 2.95
CA GLU A 43 12.76 8.58 2.75
C GLU A 43 12.02 7.64 1.79
N ALA A 44 12.61 7.34 0.63
CA ALA A 44 11.99 6.43 -0.34
C ALA A 44 11.74 5.04 0.26
N ILE A 45 12.73 4.45 0.95
CA ILE A 45 12.57 3.14 1.61
C ILE A 45 11.44 3.16 2.65
N ARG A 46 11.34 4.22 3.46
CA ARG A 46 10.27 4.36 4.46
C ARG A 46 8.89 4.41 3.81
N ASN A 47 8.74 5.20 2.75
CA ASN A 47 7.47 5.30 2.03
C ASN A 47 7.08 4.00 1.33
N ILE A 48 8.03 3.32 0.68
CA ILE A 48 7.79 1.99 0.08
C ILE A 48 7.32 1.00 1.15
N THR A 49 7.96 0.99 2.31
CA THR A 49 7.63 0.07 3.40
C THR A 49 6.23 0.35 3.97
N ALA A 50 5.89 1.62 4.19
CA ALA A 50 4.55 2.00 4.65
C ALA A 50 3.47 1.60 3.63
N LEU A 51 3.72 1.85 2.33
CA LEU A 51 2.80 1.49 1.25
C LEU A 51 2.62 -0.02 1.13
N ARG A 52 3.67 -0.84 1.34
CA ARG A 52 3.52 -2.30 1.39
C ARG A 52 2.52 -2.74 2.47
N GLY A 53 2.56 -2.12 3.65
CA GLY A 53 1.60 -2.38 4.73
C GLY A 53 0.17 -1.98 4.33
N VAL A 54 -0.01 -0.78 3.79
CA VAL A 54 -1.32 -0.29 3.32
C VAL A 54 -1.89 -1.20 2.24
N ILE A 55 -1.08 -1.57 1.24
CA ILE A 55 -1.48 -2.48 0.15
C ILE A 55 -1.88 -3.86 0.70
N LYS A 56 -1.10 -4.44 1.63
CA LYS A 56 -1.45 -5.72 2.27
C LYS A 56 -2.82 -5.62 2.96
N THR A 57 -3.06 -4.56 3.73
CA THR A 57 -4.33 -4.34 4.42
C THR A 57 -5.49 -4.20 3.44
N LEU A 58 -5.35 -3.40 2.38
CA LEU A 58 -6.42 -3.22 1.38
C LEU A 58 -6.73 -4.52 0.64
N ARG A 59 -5.71 -5.27 0.22
CA ARG A 59 -5.88 -6.58 -0.44
C ARG A 59 -6.57 -7.59 0.49
N TRP A 60 -6.21 -7.61 1.77
CA TRP A 60 -6.89 -8.42 2.78
C TRP A 60 -8.36 -7.99 2.97
N THR A 61 -8.64 -6.70 3.15
CA THR A 61 -10.01 -6.18 3.28
C THR A 61 -10.88 -6.51 2.07
N LEU A 62 -10.28 -6.58 0.88
CA LEU A 62 -10.95 -6.96 -0.37
C LEU A 62 -11.03 -8.47 -0.60
N ASN A 63 -10.60 -9.32 0.35
CA ASN A 63 -10.55 -10.77 0.24
C ASN A 63 -9.79 -11.27 -1.02
N MET A 64 -8.72 -10.58 -1.39
CA MET A 64 -7.91 -10.96 -2.54
C MET A 64 -6.99 -12.15 -2.22
N THR A 65 -6.49 -12.77 -3.29
CA THR A 65 -5.45 -13.79 -3.25
C THR A 65 -4.13 -13.27 -3.81
N ASP A 66 -3.03 -13.92 -3.46
CA ASP A 66 -1.74 -13.70 -4.10
C ASP A 66 -1.68 -14.36 -5.49
N SER A 67 -0.50 -14.27 -6.14
CA SER A 67 -0.27 -14.86 -7.47
C SER A 67 -0.42 -16.38 -7.52
N ASN A 68 -0.38 -17.06 -6.38
CA ASN A 68 -0.53 -18.51 -6.26
C ASN A 68 -1.97 -18.91 -5.88
N GLY A 69 -2.90 -17.94 -5.77
CA GLY A 69 -4.27 -18.18 -5.33
C GLY A 69 -4.42 -18.33 -3.82
N ILE A 70 -3.40 -18.01 -3.02
CA ILE A 70 -3.46 -18.09 -1.56
C ILE A 70 -4.09 -16.81 -1.01
N PRO A 71 -5.11 -16.89 -0.12
CA PRO A 71 -5.70 -15.71 0.50
C PRO A 71 -4.65 -14.86 1.24
N ILE A 72 -4.74 -13.54 1.08
CA ILE A 72 -3.85 -12.64 1.81
C ILE A 72 -4.16 -12.75 3.31
N ALA A 73 -3.14 -13.12 4.11
CA ALA A 73 -3.27 -13.21 5.56
C ALA A 73 -3.49 -11.82 6.20
N HIS A 74 -4.09 -11.81 7.38
CA HIS A 74 -4.31 -10.58 8.12
C HIS A 74 -2.98 -9.82 8.33
N PRO A 75 -2.95 -8.48 8.24
CA PRO A 75 -1.70 -7.72 8.34
C PRO A 75 -0.95 -7.84 9.66
N LEU A 76 -1.63 -8.22 10.73
CA LEU A 76 -1.09 -8.32 12.10
C LEU A 76 -0.92 -9.76 12.60
N ASP A 77 -1.24 -10.76 11.76
CA ASP A 77 -0.85 -12.15 11.98
C ASP A 77 0.61 -12.34 11.52
#